data_AF-A0A942HN90-F1
#
_entry.id   AF-A0A942HN90-F1
#
_cell.length_a   1.000
_cell.length_b   1.000
_cell.length_c   1.000
_cell.angle_alpha   90.00
_cell.angle_beta   90.00
_cell.angle_gamma   90.00
#
_symmetry.space_group_name_H-M   'P 1'
#
loop_
_entity.id
_entity.type
_entity.pdbx_description
1 polymer ?
#
loop_
_entity_poly.entity_id
_entity_poly.type
_entity_poly.pdbx_seq_one_letter_code
_entity_poly.pdbx_strand_id
1 'polypeptide(L)'
;MAVILAGITVFAQSAGGAEGKAEAPRCHGKKATIVGTSGDDVIHGTDKPDVIVALGGNDTIYGGLGNDTICGGAGDDLIHGGRGNDLLDGGPGTDRVFGDLGDDKVLGGPGNEDEVSGGLGIDTVSGGPGNYDLVRGDYGYDRMDGGPGKGDIASFSTAVAGGKGSGVWASLPAHKAFGDGHDRLFRFESLEGSAFRDTLIGNGAANSLDGGPGNDTLIGGGGPDTLNGGQGKDACRGGRTHLSCGPEARPRGSAYVQLDPDSAGGGGLQVVGGAGPDHLTVAFDEATQSFGVSAAAALATGPGCEHLGGDPKRVSCPALGPARWMMVDLGPGNDSLQVEGSLAAVDFVRLAGGEGNDVIHGGPEDDLIESGPGADKIYGGDGEDGLIGGLPGPTYLYGEGGGDLLAAGGGCAGGALVGGPGRDDASFAETQAHPGTLYISLAAHSAWINAIKNCRHVRLAPSIEDIEGSFDNDVLIGDSGPNMLLGQPGVDSFFGRGGDDTIVAADGVKDWYIQCGRTGHPEGIAIIDSIDPAPKDCAKVIRGTPVAGLHK
;
A
#
# COMPACT_ATOMS: atom_id res chain seq x y z
N MET A 1 -2.67 -44.71 -20.11
CA MET A 1 -1.83 -44.24 -18.99
C MET A 1 -2.05 -42.74 -18.97
N ALA A 2 -3.07 -42.32 -18.22
CA ALA A 2 -3.48 -40.91 -18.11
C ALA A 2 -3.36 -40.58 -16.61
N VAL A 3 -2.48 -39.64 -16.31
CA VAL A 3 -2.34 -39.07 -14.96
C VAL A 3 -3.29 -37.88 -14.92
N ILE A 4 -4.29 -37.97 -14.06
CA ILE A 4 -5.17 -36.85 -13.72
C ILE A 4 -4.48 -36.14 -12.54
N LEU A 5 -3.97 -34.93 -12.77
CA LEU A 5 -3.73 -33.97 -11.70
C LEU A 5 -5.10 -33.41 -11.31
N ALA A 6 -5.49 -33.58 -10.05
CA ALA A 6 -6.61 -32.86 -9.46
C ALA A 6 -6.01 -31.75 -8.58
N GLY A 7 -6.08 -30.51 -9.06
CA GLY A 7 -6.07 -29.35 -8.17
C GLY A 7 -7.42 -29.30 -7.47
N ILE A 8 -7.41 -29.34 -6.14
CA ILE A 8 -8.63 -29.22 -5.35
C ILE A 8 -8.81 -27.73 -5.06
N THR A 9 -9.61 -27.06 -5.88
CA THR A 9 -10.22 -25.78 -5.50
C THR A 9 -11.31 -26.10 -4.47
N VAL A 10 -11.11 -25.73 -3.21
CA VAL A 10 -12.14 -25.92 -2.18
C VAL A 10 -13.14 -24.78 -2.28
N PHE A 11 -14.35 -25.06 -2.76
CA PHE A 11 -15.47 -24.17 -2.49
C PHE A 11 -15.85 -24.30 -1.02
N ALA A 12 -15.81 -23.17 -0.30
CA ALA A 12 -16.17 -23.03 1.11
C ALA A 12 -17.45 -23.82 1.46
N GLN A 13 -17.36 -24.72 2.45
CA GLN A 13 -18.55 -25.30 3.04
C GLN A 13 -19.14 -24.32 4.05
N SER A 14 -20.27 -23.70 3.71
CA SER A 14 -21.16 -23.13 4.72
C SER A 14 -21.49 -24.22 5.74
N ALA A 15 -21.20 -24.02 7.01
CA ALA A 15 -21.36 -25.01 8.07
C ALA A 15 -22.84 -25.48 8.24
N GLY A 16 -23.24 -26.45 7.42
CA GLY A 16 -24.47 -27.23 7.55
C GLY A 16 -24.15 -28.56 8.22
N GLY A 17 -24.54 -28.70 9.48
CA GLY A 17 -23.90 -29.61 10.43
C GLY A 17 -24.12 -31.13 10.26
N ALA A 18 -23.28 -31.88 10.98
CA ALA A 18 -23.59 -33.15 11.61
C ALA A 18 -22.68 -33.37 12.84
N GLU A 19 -23.15 -34.19 13.77
CA GLU A 19 -22.86 -34.28 15.19
C GLU A 19 -21.40 -34.47 15.65
N GLY A 20 -21.01 -33.60 16.58
CA GLY A 20 -19.75 -33.60 17.35
C GLY A 20 -19.34 -32.15 17.60
N LYS A 21 -19.89 -31.48 18.63
CA LYS A 21 -19.71 -30.03 18.84
C LYS A 21 -18.27 -29.67 19.21
N ALA A 22 -17.36 -29.71 18.26
CA ALA A 22 -16.22 -28.81 18.27
C ALA A 22 -16.81 -27.39 18.13
N GLU A 23 -16.45 -26.52 19.07
CA GLU A 23 -16.76 -25.10 18.92
C GLU A 23 -16.07 -24.61 17.65
N ALA A 24 -16.78 -23.84 16.82
CA ALA A 24 -16.19 -23.34 15.59
C ALA A 24 -14.93 -22.52 15.92
N PRO A 25 -13.86 -22.62 15.12
CA PRO A 25 -12.64 -21.83 15.32
C PRO A 25 -12.95 -20.35 15.48
N ARG A 26 -12.07 -19.66 16.23
CA ARG A 26 -12.26 -18.26 16.59
C ARG A 26 -10.99 -17.48 16.32
N CYS A 27 -11.13 -16.34 15.64
CA CYS A 27 -10.08 -15.34 15.46
C CYS A 27 -10.41 -14.14 16.38
N HIS A 28 -9.47 -13.76 17.25
CA HIS A 28 -9.68 -12.71 18.27
C HIS A 28 -11.01 -12.78 19.04
N GLY A 29 -11.52 -13.99 19.29
CA GLY A 29 -12.78 -14.22 20.00
C GLY A 29 -14.06 -14.09 19.17
N LYS A 30 -13.97 -13.70 17.88
CA LYS A 30 -15.07 -13.80 16.91
C LYS A 30 -15.15 -15.22 16.35
N LYS A 31 -16.36 -15.68 16.02
CA LYS A 31 -16.59 -17.02 15.46
C LYS A 31 -16.37 -16.98 13.95
N ALA A 32 -15.57 -17.90 13.42
CA ALA A 32 -15.29 -17.98 12.00
C ALA A 32 -16.55 -18.14 11.13
N THR A 33 -16.64 -17.37 10.05
CA THR A 33 -17.58 -17.53 8.94
C THR A 33 -17.00 -18.44 7.87
N ILE A 34 -15.67 -18.39 7.67
CA ILE A 34 -14.90 -19.19 6.73
C ILE A 34 -13.79 -19.90 7.51
N VAL A 35 -13.59 -21.20 7.25
CA VAL A 35 -12.59 -22.02 7.93
C VAL A 35 -11.83 -22.83 6.89
N GLY A 36 -10.50 -22.71 6.90
CA GLY A 36 -9.57 -23.54 6.12
C GLY A 36 -9.43 -24.95 6.67
N THR A 37 -8.39 -25.64 6.21
CA THR A 37 -8.04 -27.01 6.58
C THR A 37 -6.80 -26.99 7.46
N SER A 38 -5.95 -28.01 7.43
CA SER A 38 -4.69 -28.02 8.19
C SER A 38 -3.49 -28.19 7.26
N GLY A 39 -3.68 -27.85 5.99
CA GLY A 39 -2.64 -27.76 4.99
C GLY A 39 -2.97 -26.60 4.07
N ASP A 40 -2.06 -26.32 3.16
CA ASP A 40 -2.05 -25.13 2.30
C ASP A 40 -3.38 -24.91 1.55
N ASP A 41 -4.06 -23.82 1.88
CA ASP A 41 -5.34 -23.42 1.31
C ASP A 41 -5.24 -22.09 0.54
N VAL A 42 -6.10 -21.92 -0.46
CA VAL A 42 -6.37 -20.62 -1.09
C VAL A 42 -7.79 -20.21 -0.74
N ILE A 43 -7.94 -19.11 -0.01
CA ILE A 43 -9.19 -18.64 0.57
C ILE A 43 -9.51 -17.24 0.02
N HIS A 44 -10.70 -17.10 -0.54
CA HIS A 44 -11.25 -15.78 -0.88
C HIS A 44 -12.47 -15.53 0.00
N GLY A 45 -12.50 -14.37 0.64
CA GLY A 45 -13.62 -13.85 1.40
C GLY A 45 -14.75 -13.35 0.49
N THR A 46 -15.56 -12.45 1.00
CA THR A 46 -16.74 -11.92 0.30
C THR A 46 -16.80 -10.41 0.39
N ASP A 47 -17.73 -9.77 -0.32
CA ASP A 47 -17.94 -8.32 -0.22
C ASP A 47 -18.55 -7.86 1.14
N LYS A 48 -18.43 -8.67 2.20
CA LYS A 48 -19.05 -8.43 3.51
C LYS A 48 -18.05 -8.77 4.61
N PRO A 49 -18.22 -8.17 5.81
CA PRO A 49 -17.43 -8.50 6.97
C PRO A 49 -17.39 -10.02 7.25
N ASP A 50 -16.22 -10.58 7.09
CA ASP A 50 -15.90 -11.98 7.27
C ASP A 50 -15.05 -12.22 8.52
N VAL A 51 -15.07 -13.47 8.98
CA VAL A 51 -14.16 -13.97 10.01
C VAL A 51 -13.52 -15.23 9.46
N ILE A 52 -12.26 -15.11 9.04
CA ILE A 52 -11.52 -16.17 8.36
C ILE A 52 -10.54 -16.79 9.36
N VAL A 53 -10.48 -18.12 9.39
CA VAL A 53 -9.46 -18.88 10.14
C VAL A 53 -8.91 -19.98 9.23
N ALA A 54 -7.67 -19.85 8.76
CA ALA A 54 -7.09 -20.83 7.84
C ALA A 54 -6.49 -22.06 8.57
N LEU A 55 -6.11 -21.87 9.85
CA LEU A 55 -5.64 -22.85 10.84
C LEU A 55 -4.16 -23.21 10.70
N GLY A 56 -3.74 -23.86 9.62
CA GLY A 56 -2.32 -24.07 9.41
C GLY A 56 -2.04 -24.85 8.15
N GLY A 57 -0.78 -24.89 7.75
CA GLY A 57 -0.44 -24.93 6.32
C GLY A 57 0.09 -23.55 5.92
N ASN A 58 0.63 -23.44 4.72
CA ASN A 58 1.05 -22.16 4.16
C ASN A 58 -0.11 -21.65 3.30
N ASP A 59 -0.91 -20.76 3.86
CA ASP A 59 -2.19 -20.37 3.30
C ASP A 59 -2.09 -19.06 2.49
N THR A 60 -2.92 -18.92 1.47
CA THR A 60 -3.12 -17.66 0.75
C THR A 60 -4.54 -17.17 0.97
N ILE A 61 -4.69 -15.97 1.53
CA ILE A 61 -5.98 -15.46 2.00
C ILE A 61 -6.21 -14.06 1.43
N TYR A 62 -7.35 -13.87 0.78
CA TYR A 62 -7.86 -12.57 0.33
C TYR A 62 -9.15 -12.26 1.09
N GLY A 63 -9.19 -11.19 1.86
CA GLY A 63 -10.38 -10.75 2.62
C GLY A 63 -11.51 -10.28 1.70
N GLY A 64 -11.16 -9.44 0.72
CA GLY A 64 -12.12 -8.89 -0.23
C GLY A 64 -12.62 -7.53 0.25
N LEU A 65 -13.94 -7.30 0.25
CA LEU A 65 -14.50 -6.02 0.72
C LEU A 65 -15.15 -6.17 2.10
N GLY A 66 -15.09 -5.10 2.89
CA GLY A 66 -15.70 -5.02 4.22
C GLY A 66 -14.71 -5.32 5.34
N ASN A 67 -15.10 -4.96 6.56
CA ASN A 67 -14.21 -5.04 7.72
C ASN A 67 -14.05 -6.47 8.25
N ASP A 68 -12.97 -7.10 7.87
CA ASP A 68 -12.69 -8.50 8.08
C ASP A 68 -11.92 -8.77 9.37
N THR A 69 -11.86 -10.05 9.72
CA THR A 69 -11.03 -10.54 10.81
C THR A 69 -10.41 -11.86 10.40
N ILE A 70 -9.12 -11.81 10.07
CA ILE A 70 -8.41 -12.89 9.43
C ILE A 70 -7.31 -13.39 10.36
N CYS A 71 -7.29 -14.71 10.57
CA CYS A 71 -6.19 -15.40 11.23
C CYS A 71 -5.64 -16.45 10.27
N GLY A 72 -4.38 -16.32 9.86
CA GLY A 72 -3.67 -17.30 9.02
C GLY A 72 -3.57 -18.62 9.76
N GLY A 73 -2.81 -18.62 10.85
CA GLY A 73 -2.67 -19.79 11.70
C GLY A 73 -1.22 -20.17 11.79
N ALA A 74 -0.88 -21.45 11.62
CA ALA A 74 0.50 -21.92 11.70
C ALA A 74 1.02 -22.34 10.34
N GLY A 75 2.16 -21.80 9.93
CA GLY A 75 2.74 -21.96 8.60
C GLY A 75 3.13 -20.59 8.06
N ASP A 76 3.70 -20.54 6.87
CA ASP A 76 4.12 -19.28 6.25
C ASP A 76 2.96 -18.78 5.37
N ASP A 77 2.19 -17.82 5.89
CA ASP A 77 0.93 -17.38 5.30
C ASP A 77 1.09 -16.09 4.48
N LEU A 78 0.26 -15.95 3.42
CA LEU A 78 0.07 -14.72 2.66
C LEU A 78 -1.37 -14.22 2.88
N ILE A 79 -1.51 -13.01 3.41
CA ILE A 79 -2.79 -12.42 3.77
C ILE A 79 -2.90 -11.02 3.16
N HIS A 80 -3.97 -10.82 2.41
CA HIS A 80 -4.45 -9.53 1.92
C HIS A 80 -5.79 -9.23 2.61
N GLY A 81 -5.85 -8.11 3.34
CA GLY A 81 -7.09 -7.61 3.95
C GLY A 81 -8.09 -7.21 2.88
N GLY A 82 -7.60 -6.61 1.80
CA GLY A 82 -8.44 -5.97 0.79
C GLY A 82 -8.97 -4.65 1.31
N ARG A 83 -10.25 -4.38 1.10
CA ARG A 83 -10.85 -3.09 1.45
C ARG A 83 -11.67 -3.17 2.73
N GLY A 84 -11.38 -2.31 3.68
CA GLY A 84 -12.13 -2.21 4.93
C GLY A 84 -11.19 -1.89 6.07
N ASN A 85 -11.75 -1.72 7.28
CA ASN A 85 -10.89 -1.62 8.46
C ASN A 85 -10.77 -3.02 9.08
N ASP A 86 -9.67 -3.68 8.79
CA ASP A 86 -9.46 -5.10 9.00
C ASP A 86 -8.65 -5.40 10.27
N LEU A 87 -8.76 -6.65 10.70
CA LEU A 87 -7.96 -7.20 11.78
C LEU A 87 -7.27 -8.47 11.31
N LEU A 88 -5.98 -8.36 11.05
CA LEU A 88 -5.17 -9.41 10.44
C LEU A 88 -4.11 -9.93 11.44
N ASP A 89 -3.97 -11.26 11.52
CA ASP A 89 -3.00 -11.97 12.37
C ASP A 89 -2.43 -13.15 11.54
N GLY A 90 -1.17 -13.04 11.11
CA GLY A 90 -0.47 -14.11 10.38
C GLY A 90 -0.39 -15.38 11.22
N GLY A 91 0.14 -15.24 12.43
CA GLY A 91 0.22 -16.31 13.41
C GLY A 91 1.66 -16.84 13.51
N PRO A 92 1.88 -18.11 13.88
CA PRO A 92 3.24 -18.65 13.87
C PRO A 92 3.72 -19.03 12.47
N GLY A 93 4.72 -18.33 11.97
CA GLY A 93 5.19 -18.50 10.59
C GLY A 93 6.33 -17.56 10.24
N THR A 94 6.77 -17.59 9.00
CA THR A 94 7.31 -16.37 8.35
C THR A 94 6.19 -15.85 7.46
N ASP A 95 5.47 -14.85 7.95
CA ASP A 95 4.20 -14.43 7.38
C ASP A 95 4.31 -13.15 6.55
N ARG A 96 3.41 -13.01 5.58
CA ARG A 96 3.25 -11.81 4.76
C ARG A 96 1.82 -11.31 4.93
N VAL A 97 1.66 -10.16 5.57
CA VAL A 97 0.34 -9.66 5.98
C VAL A 97 0.18 -8.21 5.54
N PHE A 98 -0.76 -7.96 4.65
CA PHE A 98 -1.04 -6.66 4.05
C PHE A 98 -2.45 -6.23 4.44
N GLY A 99 -2.58 -5.06 5.09
CA GLY A 99 -3.87 -4.44 5.37
C GLY A 99 -4.59 -4.01 4.08
N ASP A 100 -3.80 -3.53 3.13
CA ASP A 100 -4.24 -2.98 1.85
C ASP A 100 -4.96 -1.64 2.05
N LEU A 101 -6.30 -1.59 2.08
CA LEU A 101 -7.06 -0.34 2.05
C LEU A 101 -7.97 -0.18 3.26
N GLY A 102 -7.72 0.84 4.08
CA GLY A 102 -8.55 1.23 5.22
C GLY A 102 -7.72 1.37 6.49
N ASP A 103 -8.38 1.63 7.63
CA ASP A 103 -7.65 1.73 8.90
C ASP A 103 -7.48 0.35 9.53
N ASP A 104 -6.33 -0.27 9.29
CA ASP A 104 -6.09 -1.67 9.59
C ASP A 104 -5.36 -1.90 10.89
N LYS A 105 -5.56 -3.11 11.41
CA LYS A 105 -4.71 -3.66 12.44
C LYS A 105 -4.05 -4.93 11.94
N VAL A 106 -2.76 -4.81 11.67
CA VAL A 106 -1.93 -5.85 11.06
C VAL A 106 -0.93 -6.37 12.09
N LEU A 107 -0.91 -7.69 12.26
CA LEU A 107 0.03 -8.41 13.12
C LEU A 107 0.66 -9.57 12.33
N GLY A 108 1.98 -9.60 12.20
CA GLY A 108 2.70 -10.73 11.61
C GLY A 108 2.52 -11.97 12.48
N GLY A 109 2.95 -11.87 13.74
CA GLY A 109 2.70 -12.89 14.75
C GLY A 109 4.01 -13.46 15.29
N PRO A 110 3.99 -14.65 15.92
CA PRO A 110 5.23 -15.30 16.37
C PRO A 110 6.05 -15.89 15.21
N GLY A 111 6.97 -15.13 14.64
CA GLY A 111 7.75 -15.55 13.47
C GLY A 111 9.22 -15.16 13.53
N ASN A 112 9.94 -15.31 12.44
CA ASN A 112 11.05 -14.39 12.14
C ASN A 112 10.86 -13.98 10.69
N GLU A 113 11.34 -12.78 10.36
CA GLU A 113 11.34 -12.28 8.98
C GLU A 113 9.91 -12.08 8.43
N ASP A 114 8.95 -11.77 9.30
CA ASP A 114 7.59 -11.42 8.87
C ASP A 114 7.61 -10.11 8.07
N GLU A 115 6.88 -10.04 6.96
CA GLU A 115 6.66 -8.82 6.19
C GLU A 115 5.23 -8.33 6.41
N VAL A 116 5.09 -7.17 7.01
CA VAL A 116 3.78 -6.61 7.35
C VAL A 116 3.65 -5.18 6.84
N SER A 117 2.52 -4.88 6.18
CA SER A 117 2.17 -3.52 5.76
C SER A 117 0.78 -3.14 6.21
N GLY A 118 0.62 -1.88 6.64
CA GLY A 118 -0.67 -1.25 6.85
C GLY A 118 -1.37 -0.99 5.52
N GLY A 119 -0.69 -0.26 4.64
CA GLY A 119 -1.22 0.06 3.31
C GLY A 119 -1.67 1.52 3.29
N LEU A 120 -2.92 1.77 2.92
CA LEU A 120 -3.48 3.11 2.93
C LEU A 120 -4.45 3.28 4.08
N GLY A 121 -4.22 4.24 4.97
CA GLY A 121 -5.15 4.54 6.05
C GLY A 121 -4.44 4.96 7.32
N ILE A 122 -5.09 4.83 8.47
CA ILE A 122 -4.46 5.02 9.78
C ILE A 122 -4.26 3.67 10.45
N ASP A 123 -3.06 3.13 10.31
CA ASP A 123 -2.82 1.73 10.64
C ASP A 123 -2.16 1.51 11.99
N THR A 124 -2.38 0.32 12.53
CA THR A 124 -1.55 -0.25 13.58
C THR A 124 -0.89 -1.52 13.07
N VAL A 125 0.40 -1.41 12.75
CA VAL A 125 1.18 -2.48 12.13
C VAL A 125 2.24 -2.98 13.11
N SER A 126 2.31 -4.30 13.30
CA SER A 126 3.28 -4.92 14.18
C SER A 126 3.88 -6.18 13.57
N GLY A 127 5.21 -6.28 13.52
CA GLY A 127 5.91 -7.51 13.11
C GLY A 127 5.55 -8.66 14.05
N GLY A 128 5.80 -8.46 15.35
CA GLY A 128 5.39 -9.42 16.37
C GLY A 128 6.61 -9.93 17.14
N PRO A 129 6.50 -11.05 17.88
CA PRO A 129 7.67 -11.69 18.48
C PRO A 129 8.49 -12.39 17.38
N GLY A 130 9.69 -11.90 17.12
CA GLY A 130 10.52 -12.47 16.06
C GLY A 130 11.89 -11.83 15.97
N ASN A 131 12.58 -11.99 14.84
CA ASN A 131 13.74 -11.18 14.52
C ASN A 131 13.66 -10.83 13.05
N TYR A 132 14.13 -9.63 12.71
CA TYR A 132 14.26 -9.16 11.33
C TYR A 132 12.93 -9.00 10.61
N ASP A 133 11.88 -8.67 11.36
CA ASP A 133 10.57 -8.41 10.78
C ASP A 133 10.62 -7.08 10.00
N LEU A 134 10.04 -7.06 8.80
CA LEU A 134 9.93 -5.90 7.94
C LEU A 134 8.54 -5.27 8.13
N VAL A 135 8.50 -4.07 8.70
CA VAL A 135 7.25 -3.38 9.00
C VAL A 135 7.16 -2.10 8.17
N ARG A 136 6.06 -1.96 7.43
CA ARG A 136 5.68 -0.76 6.69
C ARG A 136 4.38 -0.20 7.26
N GLY A 137 4.33 1.10 7.47
CA GLY A 137 3.06 1.81 7.62
C GLY A 137 2.42 2.00 6.24
N ASP A 138 3.28 2.32 5.26
CA ASP A 138 2.89 2.89 3.98
C ASP A 138 2.24 4.27 4.22
N TYR A 139 1.09 4.59 3.65
CA TYR A 139 0.58 5.96 3.69
C TYR A 139 -0.37 6.21 4.85
N GLY A 140 -0.14 7.32 5.57
CA GLY A 140 -1.09 7.86 6.55
C GLY A 140 -0.48 8.19 7.90
N TYR A 141 -1.14 7.81 8.99
CA TYR A 141 -0.74 8.16 10.37
C TYR A 141 -0.49 6.92 11.21
N ASP A 142 0.59 6.22 10.92
CA ASP A 142 0.67 4.84 11.37
C ASP A 142 1.33 4.69 12.73
N ARG A 143 0.89 3.65 13.43
CA ARG A 143 1.58 3.12 14.59
C ARG A 143 2.31 1.86 14.16
N MET A 144 3.60 1.99 13.90
CA MET A 144 4.47 0.87 13.54
C MET A 144 5.23 0.33 14.75
N ASP A 145 5.30 -0.98 14.91
CA ASP A 145 5.96 -1.64 16.02
C ASP A 145 6.73 -2.90 15.60
N GLY A 146 8.06 -2.87 15.64
CA GLY A 146 8.89 -4.02 15.28
C GLY A 146 8.62 -5.24 16.16
N GLY A 147 8.24 -5.02 17.42
CA GLY A 147 7.92 -6.09 18.35
C GLY A 147 9.10 -6.53 19.23
N PRO A 148 8.97 -7.64 19.99
CA PRO A 148 10.09 -8.21 20.73
C PRO A 148 11.00 -8.99 19.78
N GLY A 149 12.23 -8.51 19.61
CA GLY A 149 13.12 -9.14 18.65
C GLY A 149 14.46 -8.46 18.55
N LYS A 150 15.13 -8.72 17.44
CA LYS A 150 16.29 -7.96 17.00
C LYS A 150 16.25 -7.80 15.51
N GLY A 151 16.68 -6.62 15.07
CA GLY A 151 16.97 -6.39 13.66
C GLY A 151 15.72 -6.02 12.86
N ASP A 152 14.61 -5.80 13.56
CA ASP A 152 13.33 -5.43 12.98
C ASP A 152 13.48 -4.07 12.29
N ILE A 153 12.90 -3.96 11.10
CA ILE A 153 13.10 -2.90 10.13
C ILE A 153 11.81 -2.09 10.01
N ALA A 154 11.87 -0.79 10.31
CA ALA A 154 10.86 0.13 9.79
C ALA A 154 11.29 0.53 8.38
N SER A 155 10.51 0.10 7.39
CA SER A 155 10.81 0.34 5.98
C SER A 155 9.93 1.44 5.42
N PHE A 156 10.60 2.33 4.70
CA PHE A 156 10.00 3.42 3.93
C PHE A 156 10.48 3.37 2.47
N SER A 157 10.91 2.18 2.02
CA SER A 157 11.31 1.90 0.63
C SER A 157 10.25 2.27 -0.40
N THR A 158 9.02 2.42 0.09
CA THR A 158 7.77 2.68 -0.59
C THR A 158 7.36 4.14 -0.51
N ALA A 159 8.02 4.95 0.31
CA ALA A 159 7.55 6.29 0.64
C ALA A 159 7.78 7.32 -0.48
N VAL A 160 6.77 8.16 -0.74
CA VAL A 160 6.88 9.33 -1.63
C VAL A 160 7.33 10.57 -0.87
N ALA A 161 8.01 11.48 -1.58
CA ALA A 161 8.49 12.73 -1.01
C ALA A 161 7.35 13.66 -0.54
N GLY A 162 7.17 13.77 0.78
CA GLY A 162 6.50 14.89 1.42
C GLY A 162 7.01 16.23 0.85
N GLY A 163 6.08 17.08 0.40
CA GLY A 163 6.30 18.12 -0.61
C GLY A 163 7.63 18.88 -0.53
N LYS A 164 8.58 18.49 -1.40
CA LYS A 164 9.78 19.22 -1.90
C LYS A 164 10.87 18.31 -2.51
N GLY A 165 10.65 17.00 -2.69
CA GLY A 165 11.74 16.07 -3.06
C GLY A 165 12.75 15.84 -1.92
N SER A 166 12.35 16.14 -0.69
CA SER A 166 12.99 15.59 0.51
C SER A 166 12.36 14.24 0.73
N GLY A 167 13.14 13.16 0.68
CA GLY A 167 12.66 11.84 1.08
C GLY A 167 12.28 11.79 2.55
N VAL A 168 12.27 10.60 3.10
CA VAL A 168 11.77 10.32 4.43
C VAL A 168 12.71 10.87 5.49
N TRP A 169 12.13 11.50 6.50
CA TRP A 169 12.80 11.75 7.77
C TRP A 169 12.31 10.73 8.79
N ALA A 170 13.18 9.82 9.24
CA ALA A 170 12.85 8.82 10.25
C ALA A 170 13.82 8.89 11.43
N SER A 171 13.28 8.84 12.66
CA SER A 171 14.10 8.92 13.87
C SER A 171 13.61 8.00 14.98
N LEU A 172 14.42 6.98 15.27
CA LEU A 172 14.16 6.02 16.35
C LEU A 172 14.12 6.70 17.74
N PRO A 173 15.03 7.63 18.10
CA PRO A 173 14.94 8.35 19.37
C PRO A 173 13.72 9.27 19.49
N ALA A 174 13.23 9.79 18.37
CA ALA A 174 12.06 10.67 18.36
C ALA A 174 10.73 9.88 18.32
N HIS A 175 10.79 8.59 18.00
CA HIS A 175 9.63 7.72 17.74
C HIS A 175 8.73 8.26 16.63
N LYS A 176 9.34 8.74 15.54
CA LYS A 176 8.62 9.42 14.45
C LYS A 176 9.23 9.19 13.08
N ALA A 177 8.37 9.14 12.07
CA ALA A 177 8.71 9.29 10.67
C ALA A 177 7.85 10.39 10.01
N PHE A 178 8.35 10.93 8.90
CA PHE A 178 7.66 11.86 8.00
C PHE A 178 8.11 11.59 6.57
N GLY A 179 7.23 11.60 5.59
CA GLY A 179 7.60 11.39 4.19
C GLY A 179 6.43 10.84 3.39
N ASP A 180 6.11 9.57 3.65
CA ASP A 180 4.87 8.84 3.33
C ASP A 180 3.71 9.16 4.27
N GLY A 181 4.00 9.68 5.44
CA GLY A 181 2.96 9.91 6.42
C GLY A 181 3.44 10.67 7.64
N HIS A 182 2.82 10.38 8.77
CA HIS A 182 3.10 10.93 10.08
C HIS A 182 3.15 9.83 11.14
N ASP A 183 4.16 8.97 11.02
CA ASP A 183 4.14 7.69 11.73
C ASP A 183 4.82 7.77 13.07
N ARG A 184 4.52 6.78 13.90
CA ARG A 184 5.10 6.59 15.21
C ARG A 184 5.78 5.24 15.29
N LEU A 185 7.10 5.28 15.46
CA LEU A 185 7.96 4.11 15.43
C LEU A 185 8.26 3.57 16.84
N PHE A 186 8.07 2.27 17.04
CA PHE A 186 8.35 1.59 18.30
C PHE A 186 9.16 0.31 18.08
N ARG A 187 10.13 0.06 18.96
CA ARG A 187 10.91 -1.20 19.02
C ARG A 187 11.51 -1.64 17.67
N PHE A 188 12.13 -0.70 16.97
CA PHE A 188 12.92 -0.99 15.77
C PHE A 188 14.41 -0.86 16.08
N GLU A 189 15.21 -1.72 15.45
CA GLU A 189 16.66 -1.60 15.41
C GLU A 189 17.16 -1.08 14.07
N SER A 190 16.36 -1.21 13.01
CA SER A 190 16.75 -0.88 11.65
C SER A 190 15.80 0.11 11.00
N LEU A 191 16.32 0.93 10.10
CA LEU A 191 15.54 1.82 9.23
C LEU A 191 15.98 1.58 7.78
N GLU A 192 15.01 1.51 6.88
CA GLU A 192 15.24 1.49 5.43
C GLU A 192 14.56 2.71 4.80
N GLY A 193 15.33 3.49 4.05
CA GLY A 193 14.90 4.70 3.35
C GLY A 193 14.16 4.42 2.03
N SER A 194 13.68 5.51 1.44
CA SER A 194 13.02 5.54 0.13
C SER A 194 14.04 5.65 -1.01
N ALA A 195 13.56 5.87 -2.24
CA ALA A 195 14.40 6.23 -3.39
C ALA A 195 14.81 7.71 -3.45
N PHE A 196 14.39 8.51 -2.45
CA PHE A 196 14.58 9.95 -2.40
C PHE A 196 15.63 10.36 -1.38
N ARG A 197 15.86 11.67 -1.25
CA ARG A 197 16.84 12.20 -0.30
C ARG A 197 16.39 12.05 1.16
N ASP A 198 16.78 10.97 1.80
CA ASP A 198 16.33 10.61 3.14
C ASP A 198 17.20 11.20 4.26
N THR A 199 16.64 11.17 5.45
CA THR A 199 17.34 11.41 6.71
C THR A 199 16.93 10.36 7.73
N LEU A 200 17.82 9.38 7.95
CA LEU A 200 17.58 8.25 8.85
C LEU A 200 18.42 8.39 10.11
N ILE A 201 17.78 8.31 11.28
CA ILE A 201 18.42 8.58 12.57
C ILE A 201 18.21 7.39 13.52
N GLY A 202 19.28 6.64 13.75
CA GLY A 202 19.39 5.56 14.73
C GLY A 202 19.40 6.07 16.18
N ASN A 203 19.42 5.12 17.12
CA ASN A 203 19.36 5.37 18.56
C ASN A 203 20.70 5.08 19.27
N GLY A 204 20.66 4.63 20.53
CA GLY A 204 21.86 4.33 21.32
C GLY A 204 22.27 2.85 21.30
N ALA A 205 21.54 2.02 20.57
CA ALA A 205 21.81 0.59 20.37
C ALA A 205 22.54 0.36 19.04
N ALA A 206 22.84 -0.89 18.71
CA ALA A 206 23.33 -1.23 17.38
C ALA A 206 22.20 -1.05 16.37
N ASN A 207 22.40 -0.21 15.35
CA ASN A 207 21.40 0.03 14.31
C ASN A 207 21.89 -0.38 12.92
N SER A 208 20.97 -0.82 12.06
CA SER A 208 21.21 -0.99 10.62
C SER A 208 20.39 0.07 9.87
N LEU A 209 21.06 1.02 9.24
CA LEU A 209 20.39 2.06 8.44
C LEU A 209 20.75 1.86 6.98
N ASP A 210 19.75 1.64 6.13
CA ASP A 210 19.89 1.61 4.67
C ASP A 210 19.21 2.84 4.08
N GLY A 211 19.95 3.65 3.34
CA GLY A 211 19.48 4.88 2.71
C GLY A 211 18.81 4.67 1.37
N GLY A 212 18.95 3.50 0.73
CA GLY A 212 18.43 3.31 -0.62
C GLY A 212 19.10 4.21 -1.68
N PRO A 213 18.48 4.39 -2.85
CA PRO A 213 18.86 5.44 -3.80
C PRO A 213 18.57 6.84 -3.22
N GLY A 214 19.41 7.84 -3.52
CA GLY A 214 19.16 9.18 -3.00
C GLY A 214 20.41 10.04 -2.83
N ASN A 215 20.40 10.93 -1.85
CA ASN A 215 21.63 11.62 -1.39
C ASN A 215 21.52 11.73 0.13
N ASP A 216 21.67 10.62 0.80
CA ASP A 216 20.96 10.38 2.05
C ASP A 216 21.78 10.82 3.24
N THR A 217 21.10 11.16 4.33
CA THR A 217 21.75 11.54 5.58
C THR A 217 21.48 10.49 6.63
N LEU A 218 22.47 9.63 6.90
CA LEU A 218 22.34 8.55 7.87
C LEU A 218 23.12 8.87 9.14
N ILE A 219 22.43 8.88 10.28
CA ILE A 219 23.01 9.16 11.59
C ILE A 219 22.80 7.93 12.48
N GLY A 220 23.82 7.10 12.64
CA GLY A 220 23.72 5.86 13.44
C GLY A 220 23.42 6.11 14.93
N GLY A 221 23.91 7.23 15.48
CA GLY A 221 23.75 7.53 16.90
C GLY A 221 24.91 6.97 17.72
N GLY A 222 24.62 6.11 18.70
CA GLY A 222 25.63 5.45 19.52
C GLY A 222 25.46 3.94 19.47
N GLY A 223 26.54 3.18 19.58
CA GLY A 223 26.51 1.73 19.36
C GLY A 223 27.43 1.35 18.19
N PRO A 224 27.55 0.04 17.89
CA PRO A 224 28.13 -0.43 16.65
C PRO A 224 27.03 -0.50 15.56
N ASP A 225 27.01 0.50 14.70
CA ASP A 225 26.02 0.66 13.64
C ASP A 225 26.55 0.14 12.28
N THR A 226 25.63 -0.29 11.41
CA THR A 226 25.84 -0.51 9.98
C THR A 226 25.12 0.59 9.23
N LEU A 227 25.85 1.41 8.49
CA LEU A 227 25.30 2.50 7.69
C LEU A 227 25.58 2.21 6.21
N ASN A 228 24.53 1.94 5.44
CA ASN A 228 24.57 1.78 3.99
C ASN A 228 23.88 2.99 3.35
N GLY A 229 24.65 3.87 2.71
CA GLY A 229 24.10 5.05 2.05
C GLY A 229 23.38 4.72 0.74
N GLY A 230 23.64 3.56 0.14
CA GLY A 230 23.09 3.19 -1.15
C GLY A 230 23.53 4.13 -2.29
N GLN A 231 22.75 4.19 -3.38
CA GLN A 231 23.14 4.93 -4.57
C GLN A 231 22.96 6.44 -4.38
N GLY A 232 24.04 7.18 -4.19
CA GLY A 232 23.87 8.61 -3.98
C GLY A 232 25.15 9.34 -3.71
N LYS A 233 25.04 10.59 -3.26
CA LYS A 233 26.11 11.26 -2.53
C LYS A 233 25.71 11.36 -1.07
N ASP A 234 26.06 10.34 -0.32
CA ASP A 234 25.47 10.14 0.99
C ASP A 234 26.37 10.67 2.09
N ALA A 235 25.74 11.15 3.15
CA ALA A 235 26.36 11.74 4.31
C ALA A 235 26.06 10.89 5.54
N CYS A 236 27.03 10.06 5.93
CA CYS A 236 26.89 9.24 7.14
C CYS A 236 27.67 9.78 8.33
N ARG A 237 27.08 9.63 9.51
CA ARG A 237 27.69 9.93 10.80
C ARG A 237 27.38 8.82 11.81
N GLY A 238 28.39 8.04 12.17
CA GLY A 238 28.28 6.95 13.15
C GLY A 238 29.57 6.76 13.96
N GLY A 239 29.50 5.95 15.03
CA GLY A 239 30.61 5.62 15.92
C GLY A 239 31.61 4.59 15.34
N ARG A 240 31.88 3.50 16.06
CA ARG A 240 32.66 2.35 15.53
C ARG A 240 31.74 1.53 14.63
N THR A 241 31.63 1.92 13.36
CA THR A 241 30.60 1.45 12.44
C THR A 241 31.18 0.79 11.19
N HIS A 242 30.41 -0.07 10.53
CA HIS A 242 30.61 -0.40 9.12
C HIS A 242 29.91 0.69 8.30
N LEU A 243 30.65 1.43 7.47
CA LEU A 243 30.09 2.49 6.63
C LEU A 243 30.31 2.16 5.15
N SER A 244 29.23 2.13 4.37
CA SER A 244 29.24 2.29 2.92
C SER A 244 28.61 3.62 2.60
N CYS A 245 29.34 4.71 2.79
CA CYS A 245 28.79 6.05 2.61
C CYS A 245 29.78 6.91 1.83
N GLY A 246 29.33 7.38 0.68
CA GLY A 246 30.11 8.17 -0.24
C GLY A 246 29.35 8.30 -1.56
N PRO A 247 29.94 8.95 -2.57
CA PRO A 247 29.39 8.92 -3.92
C PRO A 247 29.37 7.48 -4.45
N GLU A 248 28.27 6.77 -4.28
CA GLU A 248 28.04 5.48 -4.92
C GLU A 248 27.50 5.76 -6.32
N ALA A 249 28.34 5.48 -7.32
CA ALA A 249 27.95 5.71 -8.70
C ALA A 249 26.81 4.76 -9.06
N ARG A 250 25.72 5.32 -9.60
CA ARG A 250 24.64 4.52 -10.19
C ARG A 250 25.22 3.41 -11.08
N PRO A 251 24.63 2.21 -11.05
CA PRO A 251 25.07 1.10 -11.88
C PRO A 251 25.21 1.51 -13.35
N ARG A 252 26.22 0.98 -14.05
CA ARG A 252 26.44 1.27 -15.47
C ARG A 252 25.43 0.50 -16.32
N GLY A 253 24.30 1.11 -16.62
CA GLY A 253 23.20 0.61 -17.43
C GLY A 253 22.06 1.63 -17.41
N SER A 254 21.01 1.39 -18.19
CA SER A 254 19.69 2.03 -17.99
C SER A 254 19.00 1.47 -16.74
N ALA A 255 19.23 0.21 -16.38
CA ALA A 255 18.75 -0.32 -15.10
C ALA A 255 19.70 -1.37 -14.56
N TYR A 256 19.64 -1.60 -13.25
CA TYR A 256 20.27 -2.69 -12.53
C TYR A 256 19.22 -3.70 -12.11
N VAL A 257 19.50 -4.98 -12.37
CA VAL A 257 18.56 -6.07 -12.15
C VAL A 257 19.23 -7.12 -11.30
N GLN A 258 18.61 -7.50 -10.18
CA GLN A 258 19.09 -8.57 -9.32
C GLN A 258 17.93 -9.46 -8.83
N LEU A 259 18.30 -10.67 -8.40
CA LEU A 259 17.39 -11.55 -7.69
C LEU A 259 17.80 -11.60 -6.23
N ASP A 260 16.85 -11.34 -5.35
CA ASP A 260 17.03 -11.48 -3.92
C ASP A 260 16.33 -12.78 -3.47
N PRO A 261 17.11 -13.80 -3.03
CA PRO A 261 16.55 -15.08 -2.63
C PRO A 261 15.79 -14.97 -1.31
N ASP A 262 14.68 -15.68 -1.23
CA ASP A 262 13.81 -15.73 -0.06
C ASP A 262 14.24 -16.87 0.89
N SER A 263 14.21 -16.62 2.19
CA SER A 263 14.64 -17.58 3.22
C SER A 263 13.71 -18.80 3.34
N ALA A 264 12.42 -18.63 3.03
CA ALA A 264 11.41 -19.69 2.91
C ALA A 264 11.44 -20.39 1.54
N GLY A 265 12.34 -19.97 0.64
CA GLY A 265 12.58 -20.57 -0.67
C GLY A 265 11.85 -19.85 -1.81
N GLY A 266 12.50 -19.84 -2.98
CA GLY A 266 12.15 -18.93 -4.07
C GLY A 266 13.01 -17.67 -4.03
N GLY A 267 12.49 -16.59 -4.61
CA GLY A 267 13.17 -15.30 -4.67
C GLY A 267 12.32 -14.25 -5.36
N GLY A 268 12.66 -13.00 -5.09
CA GLY A 268 12.05 -11.84 -5.70
C GLY A 268 12.98 -11.12 -6.66
N LEU A 269 12.38 -10.44 -7.63
CA LEU A 269 13.10 -9.62 -8.59
C LEU A 269 13.15 -8.18 -8.11
N GLN A 270 14.36 -7.62 -8.03
CA GLN A 270 14.54 -6.18 -7.85
C GLN A 270 15.11 -5.55 -9.12
N VAL A 271 14.43 -4.52 -9.60
CA VAL A 271 14.87 -3.69 -10.73
C VAL A 271 14.99 -2.24 -10.26
N VAL A 272 16.18 -1.66 -10.41
CA VAL A 272 16.46 -0.26 -10.08
C VAL A 272 16.92 0.47 -11.33
N GLY A 273 16.14 1.44 -11.77
CA GLY A 273 16.40 2.33 -12.88
C GLY A 273 17.62 3.20 -12.65
N GLY A 274 18.15 3.71 -13.75
CA GLY A 274 19.41 4.41 -13.83
C GLY A 274 19.21 5.89 -13.58
N ALA A 275 19.72 6.71 -14.49
CA ALA A 275 19.40 8.14 -14.49
C ALA A 275 19.09 8.56 -15.92
N GLY A 276 18.08 9.40 -16.06
CA GLY A 276 17.49 9.70 -17.36
C GLY A 276 16.55 8.59 -17.83
N PRO A 277 16.01 8.71 -19.05
CA PRO A 277 14.91 7.85 -19.51
C PRO A 277 15.26 6.36 -19.60
N ASP A 278 14.48 5.56 -18.89
CA ASP A 278 14.53 4.10 -18.84
C ASP A 278 13.25 3.53 -19.44
N HIS A 279 13.43 2.57 -20.37
CA HIS A 279 12.33 1.92 -21.08
C HIS A 279 12.43 0.41 -20.83
N LEU A 280 11.70 -0.05 -19.82
CA LEU A 280 11.79 -1.39 -19.28
C LEU A 280 10.52 -2.20 -19.59
N THR A 281 10.72 -3.47 -19.89
CA THR A 281 9.65 -4.47 -19.89
C THR A 281 10.05 -5.56 -18.92
N VAL A 282 9.16 -5.90 -18.00
CA VAL A 282 9.38 -6.95 -17.01
C VAL A 282 8.29 -8.01 -17.16
N ALA A 283 8.66 -9.27 -17.00
CA ALA A 283 7.74 -10.40 -17.12
C ALA A 283 8.18 -11.56 -16.23
N PHE A 284 7.25 -12.45 -15.90
CA PHE A 284 7.55 -13.75 -15.31
C PHE A 284 7.11 -14.87 -16.25
N ASP A 285 8.00 -15.83 -16.49
CA ASP A 285 7.70 -17.04 -17.25
C ASP A 285 7.51 -18.21 -16.30
N GLU A 286 6.25 -18.57 -16.04
CA GLU A 286 5.87 -19.69 -15.18
C GLU A 286 6.49 -21.03 -15.61
N ALA A 287 6.69 -21.25 -16.92
CA ALA A 287 7.20 -22.51 -17.44
C ALA A 287 8.67 -22.70 -17.11
N THR A 288 9.43 -21.60 -17.01
CA THR A 288 10.83 -21.60 -16.62
C THR A 288 11.07 -21.16 -15.18
N GLN A 289 10.03 -20.69 -14.48
CA GLN A 289 10.09 -20.08 -13.15
C GLN A 289 11.17 -18.99 -13.11
N SER A 290 11.14 -18.08 -14.09
CA SER A 290 12.15 -17.04 -14.22
C SER A 290 11.55 -15.69 -14.55
N PHE A 291 12.10 -14.66 -13.92
CA PHE A 291 11.85 -13.29 -14.29
C PHE A 291 12.68 -12.91 -15.51
N GLY A 292 12.08 -12.14 -16.41
CA GLY A 292 12.72 -11.54 -17.57
C GLY A 292 12.63 -10.04 -17.50
N VAL A 293 13.77 -9.36 -17.68
CA VAL A 293 13.82 -7.90 -17.85
C VAL A 293 14.40 -7.58 -19.20
N SER A 294 13.74 -6.71 -19.96
CA SER A 294 14.24 -6.25 -21.25
C SER A 294 14.23 -4.72 -21.37
N ALA A 295 15.21 -4.20 -22.10
CA ALA A 295 15.35 -2.77 -22.35
C ALA A 295 16.03 -2.53 -23.70
N ALA A 296 15.75 -1.38 -24.32
CA ALA A 296 16.50 -0.92 -25.50
C ALA A 296 17.96 -0.54 -25.13
N ALA A 297 18.14 0.02 -23.94
CA ALA A 297 19.44 0.38 -23.39
C ALA A 297 20.10 -0.78 -22.63
N ALA A 298 21.35 -0.59 -22.23
CA ALA A 298 22.13 -1.63 -21.58
C ALA A 298 21.62 -1.91 -20.17
N LEU A 299 21.37 -3.17 -19.84
CA LEU A 299 21.07 -3.58 -18.46
C LEU A 299 22.36 -3.93 -17.72
N ALA A 300 22.43 -3.62 -16.44
CA ALA A 300 23.41 -4.15 -15.50
C ALA A 300 22.78 -5.29 -14.70
N THR A 301 23.55 -6.32 -14.35
CA THR A 301 23.07 -7.48 -13.59
C THR A 301 23.80 -7.62 -12.26
N GLY A 302 23.04 -7.88 -11.21
CA GLY A 302 23.48 -8.31 -9.90
C GLY A 302 23.50 -9.82 -9.72
N PRO A 303 23.63 -10.30 -8.47
CA PRO A 303 23.49 -11.71 -8.12
C PRO A 303 22.18 -12.32 -8.62
N GLY A 304 22.22 -13.62 -8.92
CA GLY A 304 21.03 -14.39 -9.32
C GLY A 304 20.48 -14.12 -10.73
N CYS A 305 21.06 -13.17 -11.47
CA CYS A 305 20.62 -12.80 -12.81
C CYS A 305 21.72 -13.01 -13.86
N GLU A 306 21.31 -13.39 -15.08
CA GLU A 306 22.20 -13.63 -16.21
C GLU A 306 21.79 -12.84 -17.46
N HIS A 307 22.78 -12.34 -18.20
CA HIS A 307 22.56 -11.70 -19.49
C HIS A 307 22.24 -12.73 -20.57
N LEU A 308 21.09 -12.58 -21.23
CA LEU A 308 20.70 -13.43 -22.37
C LEU A 308 21.19 -12.89 -23.72
N GLY A 309 21.68 -11.64 -23.76
CA GLY A 309 22.08 -10.96 -24.99
C GLY A 309 20.89 -10.66 -25.93
N GLY A 310 21.17 -10.00 -27.06
CA GLY A 310 20.16 -9.65 -28.07
C GLY A 310 19.89 -8.15 -28.22
N ASP A 311 18.87 -7.84 -29.02
CA ASP A 311 18.25 -6.53 -29.21
C ASP A 311 16.72 -6.74 -29.29
N PRO A 312 15.91 -6.33 -28.29
CA PRO A 312 16.31 -5.58 -27.09
C PRO A 312 17.27 -6.37 -26.19
N LYS A 313 17.98 -5.65 -25.30
CA LYS A 313 18.83 -6.25 -24.27
C LYS A 313 17.94 -6.99 -23.28
N ARG A 314 18.39 -8.16 -22.84
CA ARG A 314 17.63 -9.03 -21.94
C ARG A 314 18.49 -9.56 -20.80
N VAL A 315 17.87 -9.61 -19.64
CA VAL A 315 18.33 -10.27 -18.42
C VAL A 315 17.28 -11.31 -18.04
N SER A 316 17.73 -12.45 -17.52
CA SER A 316 16.85 -13.45 -16.92
C SER A 316 17.35 -13.80 -15.52
N CYS A 317 16.43 -13.91 -14.58
CA CYS A 317 16.67 -14.18 -13.17
C CYS A 317 15.80 -15.37 -12.77
N PRO A 318 16.34 -16.59 -12.67
CA PRO A 318 15.57 -17.75 -12.20
C PRO A 318 15.10 -17.50 -10.76
N ALA A 319 13.81 -17.69 -10.47
CA ALA A 319 13.25 -17.42 -9.13
C ALA A 319 13.73 -18.40 -8.06
N LEU A 320 14.41 -19.49 -8.43
CA LEU A 320 14.94 -20.52 -7.51
C LEU A 320 13.85 -21.20 -6.63
N GLY A 321 12.60 -21.17 -7.08
CA GLY A 321 11.42 -21.63 -6.35
C GLY A 321 10.18 -20.85 -6.81
N PRO A 322 9.13 -20.72 -5.97
CA PRO A 322 8.02 -19.82 -6.26
C PRO A 322 8.54 -18.38 -6.38
N ALA A 323 7.92 -17.59 -7.25
CA ALA A 323 8.23 -16.18 -7.34
C ALA A 323 7.54 -15.44 -6.19
N ARG A 324 8.32 -14.76 -5.36
CA ARG A 324 7.80 -14.18 -4.10
C ARG A 324 7.35 -12.75 -4.25
N TRP A 325 8.11 -11.95 -4.98
CA TRP A 325 7.78 -10.56 -5.21
C TRP A 325 8.51 -10.01 -6.42
N MET A 326 8.01 -8.92 -6.95
CA MET A 326 8.66 -8.14 -7.98
C MET A 326 8.60 -6.67 -7.59
N MET A 327 9.77 -6.04 -7.49
CA MET A 327 9.90 -4.61 -7.21
C MET A 327 10.64 -3.93 -8.35
N VAL A 328 10.03 -2.87 -8.87
CA VAL A 328 10.65 -2.02 -9.89
C VAL A 328 10.60 -0.58 -9.41
N ASP A 329 11.77 0.05 -9.28
CA ASP A 329 11.91 1.50 -9.10
C ASP A 329 12.57 2.04 -10.37
N LEU A 330 11.89 2.92 -11.10
CA LEU A 330 12.41 3.51 -12.34
C LEU A 330 13.40 4.65 -12.08
N GLY A 331 13.40 5.23 -10.88
CA GLY A 331 14.30 6.31 -10.52
C GLY A 331 14.00 7.64 -11.24
N PRO A 332 14.99 8.52 -11.44
CA PRO A 332 14.78 9.82 -12.06
C PRO A 332 14.92 9.76 -13.58
N GLY A 333 13.89 10.18 -14.29
CA GLY A 333 13.82 10.09 -15.73
C GLY A 333 12.41 10.33 -16.23
N ASN A 334 12.21 10.36 -17.55
CA ASN A 334 10.85 10.21 -18.07
C ASN A 334 10.80 8.76 -18.54
N ASP A 335 10.30 7.90 -17.68
CA ASP A 335 10.50 6.48 -17.76
C ASP A 335 9.25 5.78 -18.26
N SER A 336 9.42 4.55 -18.73
CA SER A 336 8.30 3.71 -19.11
C SER A 336 8.51 2.29 -18.68
N LEU A 337 7.50 1.71 -18.04
CA LEU A 337 7.45 0.33 -17.62
C LEU A 337 6.25 -0.37 -18.23
N GLN A 338 6.49 -1.57 -18.74
CA GLN A 338 5.44 -2.50 -19.13
C GLN A 338 5.65 -3.82 -18.38
N VAL A 339 4.65 -4.22 -17.59
CA VAL A 339 4.55 -5.58 -17.08
C VAL A 339 3.86 -6.45 -18.14
N GLU A 340 4.44 -7.61 -18.45
CA GLU A 340 3.90 -8.56 -19.42
C GLU A 340 3.76 -9.95 -18.81
N GLY A 341 2.74 -10.69 -19.26
CA GLY A 341 2.44 -12.04 -18.76
C GLY A 341 1.37 -12.00 -17.69
N SER A 342 1.17 -13.13 -17.01
CA SER A 342 0.43 -13.16 -15.76
C SER A 342 1.45 -13.37 -14.66
N LEU A 343 1.55 -12.41 -13.75
CA LEU A 343 2.32 -12.56 -12.53
C LEU A 343 1.44 -13.07 -11.39
N ALA A 344 0.30 -13.71 -11.67
CA ALA A 344 -0.52 -14.35 -10.65
C ALA A 344 0.22 -15.43 -9.84
N ALA A 345 1.37 -15.91 -10.35
CA ALA A 345 2.28 -16.80 -9.64
C ALA A 345 3.40 -16.06 -8.87
N VAL A 346 3.44 -14.73 -8.95
CA VAL A 346 4.29 -13.84 -8.17
C VAL A 346 3.41 -13.27 -7.08
N ASP A 347 3.74 -13.54 -5.81
CA ASP A 347 2.82 -13.21 -4.73
C ASP A 347 2.57 -11.68 -4.58
N PHE A 348 3.50 -10.82 -5.01
CA PHE A 348 3.32 -9.36 -4.92
C PHE A 348 4.11 -8.58 -5.97
N VAL A 349 3.49 -7.53 -6.52
CA VAL A 349 4.10 -6.64 -7.51
C VAL A 349 4.01 -5.20 -7.02
N ARG A 350 5.16 -4.52 -6.94
CA ARG A 350 5.26 -3.12 -6.55
C ARG A 350 6.11 -2.33 -7.52
N LEU A 351 5.53 -1.27 -8.05
CA LEU A 351 6.12 -0.47 -9.12
C LEU A 351 6.21 0.99 -8.67
N ALA A 352 7.37 1.62 -8.84
CA ALA A 352 7.61 3.02 -8.54
C ALA A 352 8.15 3.75 -9.78
N GLY A 353 7.50 4.86 -10.15
CA GLY A 353 7.86 5.69 -11.29
C GLY A 353 9.04 6.63 -11.04
N GLY A 354 9.19 7.11 -9.82
CA GLY A 354 10.28 8.02 -9.46
C GLY A 354 10.04 9.47 -9.92
N GLU A 355 11.11 10.20 -10.26
CA GLU A 355 11.00 11.61 -10.65
C GLU A 355 10.91 11.78 -12.17
N GLY A 356 9.77 12.27 -12.67
CA GLY A 356 9.71 12.84 -14.02
C GLY A 356 8.33 12.85 -14.65
N ASN A 357 8.14 12.13 -15.75
CA ASN A 357 6.81 12.01 -16.37
C ASN A 357 6.72 10.60 -16.93
N ASP A 358 6.19 9.74 -16.09
CA ASP A 358 6.36 8.31 -16.26
C ASP A 358 5.11 7.68 -16.84
N VAL A 359 5.30 6.56 -17.52
CA VAL A 359 4.22 5.75 -18.08
C VAL A 359 4.39 4.32 -17.61
N ILE A 360 3.53 3.89 -16.69
CA ILE A 360 3.58 2.54 -16.11
C ILE A 360 2.33 1.78 -16.50
N HIS A 361 2.53 0.60 -17.07
CA HIS A 361 1.49 -0.39 -17.29
C HIS A 361 1.75 -1.59 -16.38
N GLY A 362 0.86 -1.78 -15.41
CA GLY A 362 0.80 -2.96 -14.57
C GLY A 362 0.36 -4.20 -15.34
N GLY A 363 0.30 -5.31 -14.62
CA GLY A 363 -0.08 -6.63 -15.11
C GLY A 363 -1.55 -6.95 -14.83
N PRO A 364 -1.96 -8.20 -15.03
CA PRO A 364 -3.32 -8.67 -14.74
C PRO A 364 -3.54 -9.10 -13.27
N GLU A 365 -2.55 -8.90 -12.41
CA GLU A 365 -2.59 -9.18 -10.96
C GLU A 365 -2.85 -7.89 -10.19
N ASP A 366 -3.12 -8.00 -8.89
CA ASP A 366 -3.30 -6.84 -8.03
C ASP A 366 -1.94 -6.15 -7.84
N ASP A 367 -1.78 -4.99 -8.46
CA ASP A 367 -0.56 -4.21 -8.45
C ASP A 367 -0.64 -3.04 -7.47
N LEU A 368 0.47 -2.76 -6.80
CA LEU A 368 0.66 -1.48 -6.10
C LEU A 368 1.63 -0.59 -6.90
N ILE A 369 1.08 0.45 -7.54
CA ILE A 369 1.83 1.32 -8.44
C ILE A 369 1.85 2.76 -7.93
N GLU A 370 3.06 3.26 -7.70
CA GLU A 370 3.29 4.62 -7.24
C GLU A 370 4.00 5.45 -8.31
N SER A 371 3.33 6.48 -8.80
CA SER A 371 3.86 7.29 -9.90
C SER A 371 5.08 8.16 -9.53
N GLY A 372 5.16 8.64 -8.30
CA GLY A 372 6.18 9.63 -7.91
C GLY A 372 5.94 11.03 -8.49
N PRO A 373 6.89 11.96 -8.31
CA PRO A 373 6.74 13.34 -8.77
C PRO A 373 6.72 13.50 -10.29
N GLY A 374 5.57 13.89 -10.86
CA GLY A 374 5.53 14.08 -12.30
C GLY A 374 4.17 14.35 -12.92
N ALA A 375 4.13 14.39 -14.26
CA ALA A 375 2.89 14.34 -15.01
C ALA A 375 2.65 12.92 -15.55
N ASP A 376 2.38 12.01 -14.62
CA ASP A 376 2.52 10.57 -14.85
C ASP A 376 1.21 9.93 -15.31
N LYS A 377 1.34 8.79 -15.98
CA LYS A 377 0.22 7.98 -16.45
C LYS A 377 0.40 6.55 -15.99
N ILE A 378 -0.54 6.09 -15.19
CA ILE A 378 -0.51 4.77 -14.60
C ILE A 378 -1.73 4.00 -15.06
N TYR A 379 -1.50 2.80 -15.56
CA TYR A 379 -2.50 1.84 -16.00
C TYR A 379 -2.34 0.62 -15.10
N GLY A 380 -3.35 0.30 -14.28
CA GLY A 380 -3.35 -0.83 -13.35
C GLY A 380 -3.36 -2.13 -14.12
N GLY A 381 -4.49 -2.46 -14.74
CA GLY A 381 -4.61 -3.63 -15.59
C GLY A 381 -5.95 -4.31 -15.39
N ASP A 382 -5.98 -5.63 -15.26
CA ASP A 382 -7.23 -6.38 -15.04
C ASP A 382 -7.48 -6.66 -13.53
N GLY A 383 -6.50 -6.38 -12.65
CA GLY A 383 -6.53 -6.66 -11.21
C GLY A 383 -7.35 -5.66 -10.38
N GLU A 384 -7.32 -5.83 -9.06
CA GLU A 384 -7.79 -4.84 -8.08
C GLU A 384 -6.58 -4.00 -7.64
N ASP A 385 -6.32 -2.90 -8.36
CA ASP A 385 -5.04 -2.22 -8.27
C ASP A 385 -5.03 -1.03 -7.30
N GLY A 386 -3.94 -0.89 -6.55
CA GLY A 386 -3.60 0.31 -5.78
C GLY A 386 -2.77 1.27 -6.62
N LEU A 387 -3.39 2.32 -7.17
CA LEU A 387 -2.72 3.31 -8.02
C LEU A 387 -2.56 4.63 -7.28
N ILE A 388 -1.31 5.07 -7.09
CA ILE A 388 -0.98 6.22 -6.25
C ILE A 388 -0.28 7.31 -7.07
N GLY A 389 -0.90 8.49 -7.06
CA GLY A 389 -0.34 9.71 -7.62
C GLY A 389 0.77 10.29 -6.74
N GLY A 390 1.81 10.87 -7.34
CA GLY A 390 2.83 11.61 -6.60
C GLY A 390 2.76 13.13 -6.76
N LEU A 391 3.55 13.82 -5.95
CA LEU A 391 3.69 15.28 -5.95
C LEU A 391 5.14 15.74 -6.14
N PRO A 392 5.39 16.86 -6.85
CA PRO A 392 4.42 17.69 -7.55
C PRO A 392 4.11 17.25 -8.98
N GLY A 393 2.82 17.30 -9.37
CA GLY A 393 2.41 17.23 -10.78
C GLY A 393 1.06 16.54 -10.95
N PRO A 394 0.43 16.65 -12.13
CA PRO A 394 -0.87 16.03 -12.36
C PRO A 394 -0.72 14.54 -12.66
N THR A 395 -1.39 13.68 -11.91
CA THR A 395 -1.38 12.24 -12.19
C THR A 395 -2.64 11.81 -12.95
N TYR A 396 -2.47 10.91 -13.91
CA TYR A 396 -3.56 10.23 -14.61
C TYR A 396 -3.53 8.76 -14.23
N LEU A 397 -4.51 8.35 -13.43
CA LEU A 397 -4.65 6.98 -12.95
C LEU A 397 -5.80 6.30 -13.70
N TYR A 398 -5.50 5.15 -14.28
CA TYR A 398 -6.41 4.33 -15.06
C TYR A 398 -6.42 2.93 -14.43
N GLY A 399 -7.48 2.60 -13.70
CA GLY A 399 -7.62 1.29 -13.07
C GLY A 399 -7.72 0.16 -14.10
N GLU A 400 -8.53 0.36 -15.14
CA GLU A 400 -8.84 -0.60 -16.22
C GLU A 400 -9.65 -1.82 -15.74
N GLY A 401 -9.31 -2.36 -14.56
CA GLY A 401 -9.98 -3.39 -13.78
C GLY A 401 -11.13 -2.86 -12.93
N GLY A 402 -11.54 -3.60 -11.92
CA GLY A 402 -12.62 -3.17 -11.04
C GLY A 402 -12.28 -3.53 -9.61
N GLY A 403 -12.58 -2.65 -8.66
CA GLY A 403 -12.05 -2.76 -7.29
C GLY A 403 -10.81 -1.88 -7.07
N ASP A 404 -10.50 -1.00 -8.03
CA ASP A 404 -9.27 -0.21 -8.00
C ASP A 404 -9.35 0.93 -6.99
N LEU A 405 -8.24 1.19 -6.30
CA LEU A 405 -8.05 2.37 -5.48
C LEU A 405 -7.14 3.36 -6.19
N LEU A 406 -7.69 4.54 -6.48
CA LEU A 406 -7.05 5.58 -7.27
C LEU A 406 -6.77 6.79 -6.37
N ALA A 407 -5.59 6.81 -5.77
CA ALA A 407 -5.18 7.84 -4.82
C ALA A 407 -4.56 9.05 -5.53
N ALA A 408 -5.22 10.21 -5.45
CA ALA A 408 -4.73 11.44 -6.05
C ALA A 408 -3.64 12.09 -5.19
N GLY A 409 -2.37 11.93 -5.61
CA GLY A 409 -1.22 12.57 -4.95
C GLY A 409 -1.32 14.08 -4.78
N GLY A 410 -1.96 14.79 -5.71
CA GLY A 410 -1.89 16.25 -5.76
C GLY A 410 -3.20 16.93 -6.10
N GLY A 411 -4.07 17.12 -5.10
CA GLY A 411 -5.41 17.71 -5.28
C GLY A 411 -5.52 19.01 -6.09
N CYS A 412 -4.44 19.80 -6.26
CA CYS A 412 -4.43 21.00 -7.11
C CYS A 412 -3.54 20.96 -8.35
N ALA A 413 -2.77 19.89 -8.52
CA ALA A 413 -2.00 19.73 -9.74
C ALA A 413 -2.91 19.36 -10.92
N GLY A 414 -4.11 18.85 -10.66
CA GLY A 414 -5.06 18.34 -11.65
C GLY A 414 -4.76 16.89 -11.99
N GLY A 415 -5.39 16.36 -13.03
CA GLY A 415 -5.23 14.95 -13.39
C GLY A 415 -6.57 14.32 -13.75
N ALA A 416 -6.59 12.99 -13.81
CA ALA A 416 -7.82 12.22 -13.94
C ALA A 416 -7.70 10.90 -13.18
N LEU A 417 -8.74 10.55 -12.45
CA LEU A 417 -8.95 9.22 -11.87
C LEU A 417 -10.02 8.54 -12.70
N VAL A 418 -9.68 7.39 -13.28
CA VAL A 418 -10.53 6.63 -14.18
C VAL A 418 -10.50 5.17 -13.73
N GLY A 419 -11.48 4.76 -12.92
CA GLY A 419 -11.71 3.34 -12.64
C GLY A 419 -12.19 2.59 -13.86
N GLY A 420 -12.27 1.27 -13.78
CA GLY A 420 -12.85 0.42 -14.81
C GLY A 420 -14.24 -0.10 -14.42
N PRO A 421 -14.57 -1.36 -14.72
CA PRO A 421 -15.86 -1.95 -14.35
C PRO A 421 -15.83 -2.50 -12.92
N GLY A 422 -16.39 -1.79 -11.94
CA GLY A 422 -16.40 -2.34 -10.58
C GLY A 422 -17.00 -1.38 -9.57
N ARG A 423 -16.55 -1.51 -8.32
CA ARG A 423 -16.61 -0.44 -7.34
C ARG A 423 -15.20 0.11 -7.23
N ASP A 424 -14.97 1.28 -7.79
CA ASP A 424 -13.66 1.92 -7.77
C ASP A 424 -13.68 3.15 -6.86
N ASP A 425 -12.54 3.37 -6.22
CA ASP A 425 -12.38 4.35 -5.16
C ASP A 425 -11.47 5.48 -5.62
N ALA A 426 -11.92 6.72 -5.44
CA ALA A 426 -11.03 7.86 -5.53
C ALA A 426 -10.64 8.34 -4.13
N SER A 427 -9.38 8.11 -3.77
CA SER A 427 -8.82 8.62 -2.52
C SER A 427 -8.10 9.95 -2.71
N PHE A 428 -8.27 10.83 -1.73
CA PHE A 428 -7.53 12.08 -1.63
C PHE A 428 -6.75 12.17 -0.31
N ALA A 429 -6.55 11.05 0.38
CA ALA A 429 -5.73 10.98 1.59
C ALA A 429 -4.32 11.53 1.33
N GLU A 430 -3.80 11.28 0.12
CA GLU A 430 -2.50 11.76 -0.37
C GLU A 430 -2.41 13.26 -0.64
N THR A 431 -3.55 13.94 -0.62
CA THR A 431 -3.55 15.40 -0.78
C THR A 431 -2.92 16.01 0.47
N GLN A 432 -1.65 16.42 0.33
CA GLN A 432 -0.87 17.10 1.36
C GLN A 432 -1.66 18.22 2.04
N ALA A 433 -1.28 18.48 3.30
CA ALA A 433 -1.83 19.53 4.12
C ALA A 433 -2.05 20.83 3.32
N HIS A 434 -3.31 21.28 3.25
CA HIS A 434 -3.75 22.32 2.35
C HIS A 434 -4.52 23.43 3.06
N PRO A 435 -4.44 24.67 2.56
CA PRO A 435 -5.29 25.73 3.06
C PRO A 435 -6.72 25.53 2.54
N GLY A 436 -7.70 25.63 3.44
CA GLY A 436 -9.11 25.74 3.08
C GLY A 436 -9.85 24.42 3.16
N THR A 437 -10.61 24.12 2.12
CA THR A 437 -11.48 22.96 2.04
C THR A 437 -11.30 22.26 0.70
N LEU A 438 -11.07 20.96 0.73
CA LEU A 438 -11.09 20.10 -0.45
C LEU A 438 -12.55 19.70 -0.74
N TYR A 439 -12.96 19.85 -2.00
CA TYR A 439 -14.26 19.43 -2.48
C TYR A 439 -14.06 18.23 -3.38
N ILE A 440 -14.78 17.14 -3.13
CA ILE A 440 -14.78 15.94 -3.96
C ILE A 440 -16.23 15.67 -4.33
N SER A 441 -16.53 15.63 -5.64
CA SER A 441 -17.90 15.42 -6.10
C SER A 441 -17.97 14.45 -7.26
N LEU A 442 -18.53 13.26 -6.99
CA LEU A 442 -18.86 12.25 -7.99
C LEU A 442 -19.87 12.80 -8.99
N ALA A 443 -20.92 13.44 -8.50
CA ALA A 443 -21.95 14.01 -9.36
C ALA A 443 -21.49 15.22 -10.22
N ALA A 444 -20.40 15.89 -9.85
CA ALA A 444 -19.78 16.94 -10.66
C ALA A 444 -18.56 16.44 -11.45
N HIS A 445 -18.15 15.18 -11.25
CA HIS A 445 -16.98 14.56 -11.87
C HIS A 445 -15.68 15.35 -11.63
N SER A 446 -15.51 15.90 -10.43
CA SER A 446 -14.32 16.72 -10.12
C SER A 446 -14.01 16.83 -8.63
N ALA A 447 -12.71 16.99 -8.33
CA ALA A 447 -12.21 17.39 -7.03
C ALA A 447 -11.27 18.61 -7.11
N TRP A 448 -11.30 19.49 -6.10
CA TRP A 448 -10.43 20.69 -6.02
C TRP A 448 -10.39 21.31 -4.62
N ILE A 449 -9.34 22.08 -4.33
CA ILE A 449 -9.19 22.86 -3.09
C ILE A 449 -9.56 24.32 -3.34
N ASN A 450 -10.49 24.86 -2.54
CA ASN A 450 -11.10 26.18 -2.80
C ASN A 450 -10.18 27.38 -2.53
N ALA A 451 -9.28 27.30 -1.54
CA ALA A 451 -8.46 28.45 -1.13
C ALA A 451 -7.17 28.57 -1.95
N ILE A 452 -6.82 27.54 -2.73
CA ILE A 452 -5.67 27.55 -3.62
C ILE A 452 -6.05 28.24 -4.93
N LYS A 453 -5.49 29.44 -5.16
CA LYS A 453 -5.72 30.19 -6.38
C LYS A 453 -5.17 29.43 -7.59
N ASN A 454 -6.01 29.27 -8.62
CA ASN A 454 -5.73 28.49 -9.83
C ASN A 454 -5.51 26.99 -9.58
N CYS A 455 -6.07 26.43 -8.50
CA CYS A 455 -6.15 24.99 -8.31
C CYS A 455 -6.75 24.32 -9.56
N ARG A 456 -6.01 23.41 -10.19
CA ARG A 456 -6.54 22.63 -11.31
C ARG A 456 -7.32 21.47 -10.72
N HIS A 457 -8.54 21.28 -11.21
CA HIS A 457 -9.41 20.21 -10.72
C HIS A 457 -8.87 18.85 -11.19
N VAL A 458 -8.87 17.88 -10.29
CA VAL A 458 -8.76 16.46 -10.65
C VAL A 458 -10.10 16.03 -11.23
N ARG A 459 -10.11 15.36 -12.39
CA ARG A 459 -11.34 14.82 -12.98
C ARG A 459 -11.62 13.43 -12.40
N LEU A 460 -12.87 13.19 -12.02
CA LEU A 460 -13.33 11.88 -11.59
C LEU A 460 -14.19 11.28 -12.69
N ALA A 461 -13.84 10.11 -13.20
CA ALA A 461 -14.67 9.42 -14.17
C ALA A 461 -16.03 9.02 -13.56
N PRO A 462 -17.07 8.79 -14.39
CA PRO A 462 -18.33 8.23 -13.90
C PRO A 462 -18.23 6.79 -13.36
N SER A 463 -17.10 6.11 -13.59
CA SER A 463 -16.77 4.79 -13.04
C SER A 463 -16.13 4.86 -11.65
N ILE A 464 -16.18 6.01 -10.97
CA ILE A 464 -15.77 6.10 -9.57
C ILE A 464 -17.05 6.12 -8.76
N GLU A 465 -17.21 5.13 -7.88
CA GLU A 465 -18.43 4.97 -7.07
C GLU A 465 -18.25 5.47 -5.65
N ASP A 466 -17.03 5.44 -5.13
CA ASP A 466 -16.71 5.70 -3.73
C ASP A 466 -15.57 6.73 -3.62
N ILE A 467 -15.56 7.51 -2.53
CA ILE A 467 -14.59 8.59 -2.33
C ILE A 467 -14.09 8.70 -0.89
N GLU A 468 -12.82 9.02 -0.78
CA GLU A 468 -12.15 9.31 0.49
C GLU A 468 -11.56 10.73 0.49
N GLY A 469 -11.70 11.41 1.64
CA GLY A 469 -11.22 12.76 1.91
C GLY A 469 -9.71 12.85 2.13
N SER A 470 -9.24 14.05 2.45
CA SER A 470 -7.87 14.34 2.88
C SER A 470 -7.80 14.50 4.40
N PHE A 471 -6.60 14.60 4.97
CA PHE A 471 -6.40 14.87 6.40
C PHE A 471 -6.65 16.35 6.82
N ASP A 472 -7.47 17.07 6.07
CA ASP A 472 -7.84 18.47 6.30
C ASP A 472 -9.35 18.60 6.07
N ASN A 473 -9.93 19.81 6.11
CA ASN A 473 -11.39 19.93 5.98
C ASN A 473 -11.87 19.55 4.58
N ASP A 474 -12.87 18.69 4.51
CA ASP A 474 -13.40 18.18 3.25
C ASP A 474 -14.91 18.39 3.06
N VAL A 475 -15.32 18.32 1.80
CA VAL A 475 -16.72 18.21 1.38
C VAL A 475 -16.83 17.06 0.39
N LEU A 476 -17.41 15.94 0.84
CA LEU A 476 -17.60 14.71 0.07
C LEU A 476 -19.03 14.64 -0.46
N ILE A 477 -19.19 14.57 -1.78
CA ILE A 477 -20.48 14.61 -2.46
C ILE A 477 -20.63 13.38 -3.38
N GLY A 478 -21.49 12.45 -2.97
CA GLY A 478 -21.93 11.30 -3.75
C GLY A 478 -22.80 11.67 -4.95
N ASP A 479 -23.40 10.67 -5.58
CA ASP A 479 -24.19 10.82 -6.79
C ASP A 479 -25.66 10.32 -6.64
N SER A 480 -26.15 9.44 -7.51
CA SER A 480 -27.50 8.89 -7.39
C SER A 480 -27.52 7.38 -7.22
N GLY A 481 -26.33 6.76 -7.25
CA GLY A 481 -26.08 5.36 -6.93
C GLY A 481 -25.69 5.19 -5.45
N PRO A 482 -25.36 3.96 -5.03
CA PRO A 482 -24.87 3.70 -3.68
C PRO A 482 -23.38 4.05 -3.57
N ASN A 483 -23.04 5.06 -2.77
CA ASN A 483 -21.65 5.51 -2.56
C ASN A 483 -21.14 5.19 -1.16
N MET A 484 -19.83 5.00 -1.02
CA MET A 484 -19.09 5.08 0.25
C MET A 484 -18.36 6.42 0.30
N LEU A 485 -18.61 7.19 1.36
CA LEU A 485 -17.98 8.48 1.63
C LEU A 485 -17.18 8.37 2.93
N LEU A 486 -15.85 8.38 2.83
CA LEU A 486 -14.93 8.27 3.96
C LEU A 486 -14.28 9.63 4.24
N GLY A 487 -14.52 10.18 5.43
CA GLY A 487 -13.79 11.35 5.92
C GLY A 487 -12.59 10.93 6.76
N GLN A 488 -11.55 11.72 6.67
CA GLN A 488 -10.28 11.58 7.40
C GLN A 488 -10.17 12.75 8.40
N PRO A 489 -9.26 12.71 9.39
CA PRO A 489 -9.06 13.78 10.38
C PRO A 489 -9.29 15.21 9.86
N GLY A 490 -10.45 15.81 10.17
CA GLY A 490 -10.90 17.02 9.50
C GLY A 490 -12.18 17.65 10.06
N VAL A 491 -12.66 18.71 9.43
CA VAL A 491 -14.01 19.25 9.70
C VAL A 491 -14.85 19.03 8.46
N ASP A 492 -15.41 17.84 8.35
CA ASP A 492 -15.92 17.36 7.08
C ASP A 492 -17.43 17.52 6.93
N SER A 493 -17.87 17.46 5.67
CA SER A 493 -19.28 17.50 5.28
C SER A 493 -19.60 16.46 4.23
N PHE A 494 -20.65 15.69 4.47
CA PHE A 494 -21.04 14.55 3.63
C PHE A 494 -22.42 14.76 3.00
N PHE A 495 -22.51 14.51 1.69
CA PHE A 495 -23.73 14.64 0.90
C PHE A 495 -23.90 13.42 -0.03
N GLY A 496 -24.71 12.43 0.37
CA GLY A 496 -24.94 11.21 -0.41
C GLY A 496 -25.75 11.40 -1.70
N ARG A 497 -26.61 12.43 -1.77
CA ARG A 497 -27.46 12.77 -2.95
C ARG A 497 -28.39 11.63 -3.45
N GLY A 498 -28.49 10.56 -2.68
CA GLY A 498 -29.53 9.54 -2.72
C GLY A 498 -29.05 8.26 -3.38
N GLY A 499 -29.56 7.13 -2.91
CA GLY A 499 -28.89 5.84 -3.06
C GLY A 499 -28.88 5.17 -1.70
N ASP A 500 -28.27 4.00 -1.60
CA ASP A 500 -27.97 3.38 -0.32
C ASP A 500 -26.50 3.71 0.02
N ASP A 501 -26.30 4.88 0.63
CA ASP A 501 -24.96 5.42 0.91
C ASP A 501 -24.40 4.94 2.26
N THR A 502 -23.10 4.64 2.28
CA THR A 502 -22.31 4.41 3.48
C THR A 502 -21.48 5.66 3.77
N ILE A 503 -21.59 6.21 4.98
CA ILE A 503 -20.85 7.41 5.40
C ILE A 503 -20.03 7.05 6.63
N VAL A 504 -18.71 7.23 6.52
CA VAL A 504 -17.74 7.03 7.60
C VAL A 504 -17.22 8.41 7.99
N ALA A 505 -17.62 8.84 9.19
CA ALA A 505 -17.45 10.20 9.72
C ALA A 505 -17.04 10.10 11.20
N ALA A 506 -16.02 9.29 11.49
CA ALA A 506 -15.64 8.90 12.84
C ALA A 506 -14.11 8.89 12.99
N ASP A 507 -13.50 10.06 12.81
CA ASP A 507 -12.05 10.31 12.82
C ASP A 507 -11.55 10.97 14.13
N GLY A 508 -12.46 11.29 15.06
CA GLY A 508 -12.16 11.98 16.32
C GLY A 508 -12.04 13.51 16.24
N VAL A 509 -12.37 14.12 15.10
CA VAL A 509 -12.47 15.58 14.88
C VAL A 509 -13.96 15.96 14.66
N LYS A 510 -14.29 17.25 14.56
CA LYS A 510 -15.70 17.69 14.48
C LYS A 510 -16.22 17.58 13.06
N ASP A 511 -16.87 16.48 12.74
CA ASP A 511 -17.82 16.44 11.63
C ASP A 511 -19.07 17.24 11.94
N TRP A 512 -19.51 18.06 10.99
CA TRP A 512 -20.53 19.07 11.27
C TRP A 512 -21.75 19.00 10.35
N TYR A 513 -21.72 18.22 9.26
CA TYR A 513 -22.87 18.06 8.38
C TYR A 513 -22.95 16.70 7.65
N ILE A 514 -24.11 16.03 7.75
CA ILE A 514 -24.41 14.77 7.03
C ILE A 514 -25.81 14.83 6.40
N GLN A 515 -25.92 14.52 5.10
CA GLN A 515 -27.17 14.43 4.34
C GLN A 515 -27.21 13.20 3.41
N CYS A 516 -28.23 12.35 3.52
CA CYS A 516 -28.34 11.08 2.73
C CYS A 516 -29.41 11.11 1.62
N GLY A 517 -29.91 12.30 1.22
CA GLY A 517 -31.10 12.43 0.36
C GLY A 517 -30.97 13.39 -0.83
N ARG A 518 -31.83 13.20 -1.84
CA ARG A 518 -31.90 13.98 -3.10
C ARG A 518 -32.31 15.45 -2.93
N THR A 519 -32.99 15.80 -1.84
CA THR A 519 -33.53 17.14 -1.60
C THR A 519 -32.69 17.89 -0.58
N GLY A 520 -32.14 19.04 -0.97
CA GLY A 520 -31.33 19.88 -0.09
C GLY A 520 -29.98 20.20 -0.73
N HIS A 521 -29.93 21.22 -1.57
CA HIS A 521 -28.68 21.93 -1.85
C HIS A 521 -28.67 23.18 -0.96
N PRO A 522 -27.65 23.42 -0.12
CA PRO A 522 -27.32 24.79 0.23
C PRO A 522 -26.44 25.35 -0.88
N GLU A 523 -27.04 26.05 -1.84
CA GLU A 523 -26.30 27.07 -2.58
C GLU A 523 -25.86 28.12 -1.55
N GLY A 524 -24.60 28.05 -1.13
CA GLY A 524 -24.04 28.87 -0.05
C GLY A 524 -24.05 28.14 1.29
N ILE A 525 -22.92 27.52 1.61
CA ILE A 525 -22.69 26.90 2.92
C ILE A 525 -22.60 28.03 3.97
N ALA A 526 -23.63 28.15 4.81
CA ALA A 526 -23.56 28.97 6.01
C ALA A 526 -22.85 28.17 7.11
N ILE A 527 -21.79 28.73 7.68
CA ILE A 527 -21.11 28.20 8.88
C ILE A 527 -22.14 28.20 10.01
N ILE A 528 -22.65 27.03 10.38
CA ILE A 528 -23.57 26.90 11.51
C ILE A 528 -22.75 26.47 12.73
N ASP A 529 -22.60 27.38 13.68
CA ASP A 529 -21.84 27.25 14.94
C ASP A 529 -22.49 26.29 15.97
N SER A 530 -23.38 25.37 15.57
CA SER A 530 -24.03 24.43 16.48
C SER A 530 -23.55 23.00 16.24
N ILE A 531 -22.72 22.54 17.18
CA ILE A 531 -22.22 21.18 17.34
C ILE A 531 -23.42 20.23 17.45
N ASP A 532 -23.60 19.37 16.44
CA ASP A 532 -24.24 18.02 16.44
C ASP A 532 -25.03 17.81 15.13
N PRO A 533 -24.54 17.04 14.12
CA PRO A 533 -25.38 16.72 12.98
C PRO A 533 -26.17 15.45 13.29
N ALA A 534 -27.43 15.62 13.70
CA ALA A 534 -28.44 14.61 13.37
C ALA A 534 -28.54 14.52 11.84
N PRO A 535 -28.40 13.33 11.22
CA PRO A 535 -28.45 13.19 9.77
C PRO A 535 -29.77 13.74 9.22
N LYS A 536 -29.70 14.62 8.22
CA LYS A 536 -30.89 15.23 7.61
C LYS A 536 -31.35 14.41 6.41
N ASP A 537 -32.66 14.19 6.33
CA ASP A 537 -33.35 13.50 5.23
C ASP A 537 -32.87 12.05 4.97
N CYS A 538 -32.26 11.40 5.98
CA CYS A 538 -31.84 10.00 5.89
C CYS A 538 -33.00 9.06 6.27
N ALA A 539 -33.41 8.20 5.34
CA ALA A 539 -34.57 7.30 5.54
C ALA A 539 -34.32 6.22 6.60
N LYS A 540 -33.07 5.75 6.74
CA LYS A 540 -32.60 4.84 7.78
C LYS A 540 -31.14 5.16 8.08
N VAL A 541 -30.81 5.39 9.34
CA VAL A 541 -29.43 5.56 9.80
C VAL A 541 -29.13 4.38 10.73
N ILE A 542 -28.14 3.57 10.37
CA ILE A 542 -27.60 2.52 11.25
C ILE A 542 -26.27 3.09 11.76
N ARG A 543 -26.25 3.57 13.01
CA ARG A 543 -24.97 3.97 13.63
C ARG A 543 -24.18 2.71 13.97
N GLY A 544 -22.96 2.60 13.45
CA GLY A 544 -21.98 1.61 13.87
C GLY A 544 -21.61 1.80 15.35
N THR A 545 -21.19 0.71 16.01
CA THR A 545 -20.71 0.78 17.40
C THR A 545 -19.28 1.33 17.37
N PRO A 546 -18.92 2.35 18.19
CA PRO A 546 -17.55 2.86 18.22
C PRO A 546 -16.53 1.74 18.50
N VAL A 547 -15.46 1.68 17.70
CA VAL A 547 -14.33 0.80 17.95
C VAL A 547 -13.56 1.33 19.16
N ALA A 548 -13.21 0.46 20.10
CA ALA A 548 -12.52 0.86 21.31
C ALA A 548 -11.08 1.30 21.01
N GLY A 549 -10.83 2.61 20.93
CA GLY A 549 -9.49 3.16 20.68
C GLY A 549 -9.51 4.52 19.96
N LEU A 550 -10.52 4.74 19.11
CA LEU A 550 -10.78 6.02 18.46
C LEU A 550 -11.66 6.86 19.37
N HIS A 551 -11.17 8.02 19.81
CA HIS A 551 -11.92 8.89 20.71
C HIS A 551 -13.02 9.63 19.95
N LYS A 552 -14.22 9.05 20.04
CA LYS A 552 -15.57 9.58 19.74
C LYS A 552 -15.95 9.77 18.29
#